data_AF-A0AAV4H888-F1
#
_entry.id   AF-A0AAV4H888-F1
#
_cell.length_a   1.000
_cell.length_b   1.000
_cell.length_c   1.000
_cell.angle_alpha   90.00
_cell.angle_beta   90.00
_cell.angle_gamma   90.00
#
_symmetry.space_group_name_H-M   'P 1'
#
loop_
_entity.id
_entity.type
_entity.pdbx_description
1 polymer ?
#
loop_
_entity_poly.entity_id
_entity_poly.type
_entity_poly.pdbx_seq_one_letter_code
_entity_poly.pdbx_strand_id
1 'polypeptide(L)'
;MSHPKEVSLLTPEELLDFMVERFHSKRFIVRKRYKFWSSMGRRPGETIQELVARNRQDAVTCDFAIITNPQDEAIRIRLMCPIDNEAVVKPLSDRGRGKIS
;
A
#
# COMPACT_ATOMS: atom_id res chain seq x y z
N MET A 1 -14.91 2.05 -26.80
CA MET A 1 -14.24 1.79 -25.51
C MET A 1 -14.04 0.29 -25.39
N SER A 2 -12.80 -0.18 -25.29
CA SER A 2 -12.51 -1.62 -25.16
C SER A 2 -13.06 -2.12 -23.82
N HIS A 3 -13.89 -3.16 -23.85
CA HIS A 3 -14.27 -3.89 -22.65
C HIS A 3 -13.01 -4.40 -21.92
N PRO A 4 -12.98 -4.45 -20.58
CA PRO A 4 -11.95 -5.18 -19.87
C PRO A 4 -11.96 -6.62 -20.39
N LYS A 5 -10.84 -7.08 -20.97
CA LYS A 5 -10.71 -8.49 -21.36
C LYS A 5 -10.98 -9.34 -20.12
N GLU A 6 -11.79 -10.39 -20.25
CA GLU A 6 -11.89 -11.39 -19.20
C GLU A 6 -10.50 -11.94 -18.89
N VAL A 7 -10.21 -12.24 -17.62
CA VAL A 7 -8.90 -12.75 -17.18
C VAL A 7 -8.50 -14.03 -17.93
N SER A 8 -9.50 -14.79 -18.39
CA SER A 8 -9.39 -15.99 -19.25
C SER A 8 -8.81 -15.72 -20.65
N LEU A 9 -8.77 -14.46 -21.10
CA LEU A 9 -8.33 -14.05 -22.44
C LEU A 9 -6.98 -13.32 -22.44
N LEU A 10 -6.32 -13.22 -21.28
CA LEU A 10 -5.00 -12.59 -21.17
C LEU A 10 -3.91 -13.57 -21.62
N THR A 11 -2.99 -13.10 -22.46
CA THR A 11 -1.76 -13.85 -22.73
C THR A 11 -0.88 -13.85 -21.47
N PRO A 12 0.06 -14.80 -21.33
CA PRO A 12 1.01 -14.82 -20.22
C PRO A 12 1.79 -13.50 -20.05
N GLU A 13 2.08 -12.81 -21.15
CA GLU A 13 2.76 -11.51 -21.18
C GLU A 13 1.86 -10.38 -20.65
N GLU A 14 0.60 -10.32 -21.11
CA GLU A 14 -0.38 -9.36 -20.61
C GLU A 14 -0.69 -9.59 -19.11
N LEU A 15 -0.70 -10.86 -18.67
CA LEU A 15 -0.84 -11.22 -17.27
C LEU A 15 0.36 -10.74 -16.45
N LEU A 16 1.57 -10.93 -16.96
CA LEU A 16 2.80 -10.48 -16.29
C LEU A 16 2.82 -8.95 -16.15
N ASP A 17 2.51 -8.22 -17.23
CA ASP A 17 2.43 -6.75 -17.20
C ASP A 17 1.37 -6.27 -16.21
N PHE A 18 0.19 -6.91 -16.20
CA PHE A 18 -0.85 -6.63 -15.22
C PHE A 18 -0.38 -6.90 -13.79
N MET A 19 0.34 -8.00 -13.56
CA MET A 19 0.89 -8.35 -12.26
C MET A 19 1.97 -7.36 -11.81
N VAL A 20 2.85 -6.92 -12.70
CA VAL A 20 3.88 -5.92 -12.42
C VAL A 20 3.24 -4.56 -12.13
N GLU A 21 2.23 -4.16 -12.88
CA GLU A 21 1.54 -2.88 -12.69
C GLU A 21 0.78 -2.83 -11.35
N ARG A 22 0.04 -3.91 -11.03
CA ARG A 22 -0.84 -3.99 -9.86
C ARG A 22 -0.10 -4.39 -8.58
N PHE A 23 0.92 -5.25 -8.69
CA PHE A 23 1.67 -5.84 -7.57
C PHE A 23 3.15 -5.46 -7.59
N HIS A 24 3.49 -4.28 -8.14
CA HIS A 24 4.86 -3.76 -8.14
C HIS A 24 5.49 -3.86 -6.74
N SER A 25 6.59 -4.62 -6.61
CA SER A 25 7.23 -4.94 -5.33
C SER A 25 7.55 -3.70 -4.50
N LYS A 26 8.07 -2.64 -5.13
CA LYS A 26 8.32 -1.34 -4.47
C LYS A 26 7.05 -0.71 -3.88
N ARG A 27 5.91 -0.76 -4.59
CA ARG A 27 4.63 -0.22 -4.08
C ARG A 27 4.11 -1.05 -2.91
N PHE A 28 4.31 -2.36 -2.94
CA PHE A 28 3.97 -3.25 -1.84
C PHE A 28 4.74 -2.90 -0.57
N ILE A 29 6.06 -2.76 -0.65
CA ILE A 29 6.91 -2.38 0.49
C ILE A 29 6.51 -1.02 1.06
N VAL A 30 6.29 -0.01 0.21
CA VAL A 30 5.83 1.31 0.65
C VAL A 30 4.50 1.23 1.39
N ARG A 31 3.53 0.45 0.91
CA ARG A 31 2.24 0.23 1.60
C ARG A 31 2.40 -0.51 2.93
N LYS A 32 3.31 -1.48 3.02
CA LYS A 32 3.59 -2.20 4.27
C LYS A 32 4.22 -1.29 5.32
N ARG A 33 5.19 -0.48 4.93
CA ARG A 33 5.78 0.55 5.81
C ARG A 33 4.74 1.55 6.27
N TYR A 34 3.92 2.06 5.35
CA TYR A 34 2.81 2.93 5.70
C TYR A 34 1.94 2.32 6.78
N LYS A 35 1.45 1.09 6.57
CA LYS A 35 0.61 0.37 7.53
C LYS A 35 1.31 0.19 8.87
N PHE A 36 2.59 -0.19 8.87
CA PHE A 36 3.39 -0.37 10.07
C PHE A 36 3.41 0.92 10.92
N TRP A 37 3.60 2.07 10.28
CA TRP A 37 3.67 3.37 10.97
C TRP A 37 2.30 3.99 11.27
N SER A 38 1.25 3.71 10.49
CA SER A 38 -0.09 4.26 10.73
C SER A 38 -0.90 3.48 11.77
N SER A 39 -0.60 2.19 11.98
CA SER A 39 -1.34 1.30 12.88
C SER A 39 -0.57 0.92 14.16
N MET A 40 0.19 1.88 14.72
CA MET A 40 1.04 1.70 15.91
C MET A 40 0.30 1.60 17.27
N GLY A 41 -1.03 1.62 17.29
CA GLY A 41 -1.81 1.55 18.53
C GLY A 41 -1.70 0.19 19.22
N ARG A 42 -1.47 0.21 20.54
CA ARG A 42 -1.67 -0.96 21.42
C ARG A 42 -3.15 -1.31 21.42
N ARG A 43 -3.48 -2.58 21.15
CA ARG A 43 -4.88 -3.04 21.19
C ARG A 43 -5.38 -3.06 22.64
N PRO A 44 -6.69 -2.89 22.90
CA PRO A 44 -7.24 -3.06 24.24
C PRO A 44 -6.91 -4.46 24.77
N GLY A 45 -6.37 -4.54 26.00
CA GLY A 45 -6.00 -5.80 26.64
C GLY A 45 -4.70 -6.46 26.16
N GLU A 46 -4.09 -6.00 25.07
CA GLU A 46 -2.80 -6.51 24.59
C GLU A 46 -1.71 -6.17 25.59
N THR A 47 -0.80 -7.09 25.90
CA THR A 47 0.38 -6.83 26.73
C THR A 47 1.46 -6.10 25.93
N ILE A 48 2.45 -5.52 26.63
CA ILE A 48 3.59 -4.89 25.96
C ILE A 48 4.40 -5.91 25.14
N GLN A 49 4.51 -7.15 25.63
CA GLN A 49 5.24 -8.22 24.96
C GLN A 49 4.53 -8.64 23.66
N GLU A 50 3.21 -8.75 23.66
CA GLU A 50 2.41 -9.03 22.47
C GLU A 50 2.48 -7.91 21.44
N LEU A 51 2.47 -6.65 21.90
CA LEU A 51 2.68 -5.49 21.02
C LEU A 51 4.07 -5.55 20.35
N VAL A 52 5.13 -5.85 21.11
CA VAL A 52 6.49 -5.99 20.57
C VAL A 52 6.57 -7.15 19.57
N ALA A 53 5.94 -8.29 19.88
CA ALA A 53 5.91 -9.45 18.98
C ALA A 53 5.17 -9.12 17.67
N ARG A 54 4.03 -8.44 17.74
CA ARG A 54 3.27 -7.97 16.58
C ARG A 54 4.07 -7.00 15.73
N ASN A 55 4.72 -6.01 16.36
CA ASN A 55 5.57 -5.06 15.64
C ASN A 55 6.73 -5.76 14.94
N ARG A 56 7.39 -6.74 15.59
CA ARG A 56 8.44 -7.53 14.95
C ARG A 56 7.91 -8.29 13.73
N GLN A 57 6.73 -8.90 13.84
CA GLN A 57 6.11 -9.63 12.75
C GLN A 57 5.75 -8.72 11.56
N ASP A 58 5.19 -7.54 11.82
CA ASP A 58 4.81 -6.58 10.77
C ASP A 58 6.06 -5.98 10.08
N ALA A 59 7.13 -5.74 10.85
CA ALA A 59 8.40 -5.20 10.36
C ALA A 59 9.10 -6.12 9.33
N VAL A 60 8.92 -7.44 9.41
CA VAL A 60 9.53 -8.40 8.45
C VAL A 60 9.13 -8.07 7.01
N THR A 61 7.90 -7.61 6.79
CA THR A 61 7.38 -7.31 5.44
C THR A 61 7.71 -5.89 4.95
N CYS A 62 8.37 -5.10 5.78
CA CYS A 62 8.65 -3.69 5.51
C CYS A 62 10.01 -3.48 4.83
N ASP A 63 10.88 -4.50 4.79
CA ASP A 63 12.22 -4.44 4.20
C ASP A 63 12.96 -3.16 4.64
N PHE A 64 13.18 -2.97 5.93
CA PHE A 64 13.82 -1.75 6.44
C PHE A 64 15.30 -1.67 6.05
N ALA A 65 15.93 -2.79 5.67
CA ALA A 65 17.34 -2.86 5.32
C ALA A 65 17.71 -2.05 4.06
N ILE A 66 16.78 -1.85 3.13
CA ILE A 66 17.01 -1.01 1.93
C ILE A 66 16.92 0.50 2.21
N ILE A 67 16.51 0.93 3.40
CA ILE A 67 16.44 2.35 3.74
C ILE A 67 17.85 2.87 4.00
N THR A 68 18.36 3.66 3.06
CA THR A 68 19.69 4.30 3.16
C THR A 68 19.67 5.61 3.94
N ASN A 69 18.56 6.35 3.89
CA ASN A 69 18.36 7.59 4.62
C ASN A 69 17.06 7.53 5.48
N PRO A 70 17.19 7.30 6.80
CA PRO A 70 16.05 7.25 7.71
C PRO A 70 15.21 8.55 7.74
N GLN A 71 15.85 9.71 7.53
CA GLN A 71 15.17 11.00 7.56
C GLN A 71 14.23 11.17 6.35
N ASP A 72 14.68 10.80 5.15
CA ASP A 72 13.86 10.84 3.95
C ASP A 72 12.66 9.89 4.07
N GLU A 73 12.87 8.71 4.68
CA GLU A 73 11.77 7.78 4.92
C GLU A 73 10.76 8.34 5.92
N ALA A 74 11.21 8.95 7.01
CA ALA A 74 10.33 9.59 7.99
C ALA A 74 9.50 10.71 7.34
N ILE A 75 10.10 11.52 6.44
CA ILE A 75 9.38 12.54 5.68
C ILE A 75 8.34 11.90 4.74
N ARG A 76 8.71 10.84 4.00
CA ARG A 76 7.75 10.11 3.14
C ARG A 76 6.57 9.57 3.94
N ILE A 77 6.83 8.93 5.08
CA ILE A 77 5.80 8.42 5.99
C ILE A 77 4.90 9.57 6.47
N ARG A 78 5.49 10.68 6.94
CA ARG A 78 4.75 11.85 7.44
C ARG A 78 3.88 12.50 6.37
N LEU A 79 4.32 12.51 5.11
CA LEU A 79 3.54 13.00 3.97
C LEU A 79 2.40 12.05 3.59
N MET A 80 2.59 10.73 3.74
CA MET A 80 1.58 9.73 3.40
C MET A 80 0.52 9.55 4.51
N CYS A 81 0.89 9.58 5.81
CA CYS A 81 -0.02 9.31 6.95
C CYS A 81 -1.31 10.14 7.01
N PRO A 82 -1.33 11.43 6.59
CA PRO A 82 -2.57 12.21 6.54
C PRO A 82 -3.50 11.83 5.37
N ILE A 83 -3.00 11.06 4.38
CA ILE A 83 -3.73 10.66 3.16
C ILE A 83 -4.52 9.36 3.38
N ASP A 84 -4.90 9.04 4.62
CA ASP A 84 -6.01 8.13 4.94
C ASP A 84 -7.38 8.80 4.76
N ASN A 85 -7.42 9.96 4.10
CA ASN A 85 -8.65 10.66 3.80
C ASN A 85 -9.26 10.09 2.52
N GLU A 86 -10.35 9.30 2.64
CA GLU A 86 -11.18 8.84 1.52
C GLU A 86 -11.49 9.96 0.51
N ALA A 87 -11.51 11.22 0.96
CA ALA A 87 -11.70 12.43 0.15
C ALA A 87 -10.69 12.63 -0.99
N VAL A 88 -9.47 12.08 -0.92
CA VAL A 88 -8.47 12.17 -2.01
C VAL A 88 -8.53 10.94 -2.94
N VAL A 89 -8.90 9.77 -2.41
CA VAL A 89 -8.99 8.52 -3.18
C VAL A 89 -10.26 8.47 -4.05
N LYS A 90 -11.40 8.98 -3.55
CA LYS A 90 -12.67 9.06 -4.31
C LYS A 90 -12.56 9.82 -5.64
N PRO A 91 -12.01 11.06 -5.69
CA PRO A 91 -11.92 11.82 -6.94
C PRO A 91 -10.87 11.30 -7.94
N LEU A 92 -9.98 10.38 -7.53
CA LEU A 92 -9.09 9.66 -8.46
C LEU A 92 -9.79 8.44 -9.08
N SER A 93 -10.66 7.77 -8.33
CA SER A 93 -11.52 6.69 -8.85
C SER A 93 -12.67 7.23 -9.72
N ASP A 94 -13.19 8.41 -9.41
CA ASP A 94 -14.33 9.01 -10.13
C ASP A 94 -13.91 9.85 -11.34
N ARG A 95 -12.64 10.24 -11.47
CA ARG A 95 -12.11 10.85 -12.70
C ARG A 95 -12.08 9.89 -13.90
N GLY A 96 -12.27 8.59 -13.70
CA GLY A 96 -12.51 7.61 -14.76
C GLY A 96 -13.98 7.44 -15.15
N ARG A 97 -14.93 8.03 -14.40
CA ARG A 97 -16.36 8.03 -14.69
C ARG A 97 -16.79 9.43 -15.13
N GLY A 98 -16.29 9.84 -16.29
CA GLY A 98 -16.84 10.97 -17.03
C GLY A 98 -18.30 10.69 -17.37
N LYS A 99 -19.18 11.52 -16.79
CA LYS A 99 -20.57 11.83 -17.16
C LYS A 99 -21.05 11.18 -18.47
N ILE A 100 -21.99 10.24 -18.34
CA ILE A 100 -22.97 9.93 -19.38
C ILE A 100 -24.23 10.72 -19.00
N SER A 101 -24.36 11.91 -19.56
CA SER A 101 -25.65 12.59 -19.78
C SER A 101 -25.92 12.56 -21.26
#